data_AF-A0A382XIU9-F1
#
_entry.id   AF-A0A382XIU9-F1
#
_cell.length_a   1.000
_cell.length_b   1.000
_cell.length_c   1.000
_cell.angle_alpha   90.00
_cell.angle_beta   90.00
_cell.angle_gamma   90.00
#
_symmetry.space_group_name_H-M   'P 1'
#
loop_
_entity.id
_entity.type
_entity.pdbx_description
1 polymer ?
#
loop_
_entity_poly.entity_id
_entity_poly.type
_entity_poly.pdbx_seq_one_letter_code
_entity_poly.pdbx_strand_id
1 'polypeptide(L)'
;MVIGNSFGDIYIPGVNPLLLLALGLAIVLGGILWLRLHPFLSLILGAFAVGGLTSVDNIEKSMEAKYHSASFRAKINELVKERIGELKNKGGSFEEQEIRKTVKKELNPSEKDKLKSDAQAKAESYSKGNTTLSRITSAFGSTCGKIGILIAMACVIGRCLLASGAAERIVRAALALVGERAAAVAFCGSAFLLGIPVFFDSLFLLAIPLVKATWLKVKKNYVLFVVALVAGGTMT
;
A
#
# COMPACT_ATOMS: atom_id res chain seq x y z
N MET A 1 37.49 -10.03 9.85
CA MET A 1 37.70 -8.95 10.85
C MET A 1 37.47 -7.60 10.17
N VAL A 2 36.24 -7.09 10.24
CA VAL A 2 35.83 -5.67 10.10
C VAL A 2 34.50 -5.58 10.87
N ILE A 3 34.58 -5.30 12.17
CA ILE A 3 34.14 -4.07 12.86
C ILE A 3 32.62 -3.97 12.94
N GLY A 4 32.16 -3.95 14.19
CA GLY A 4 30.76 -4.10 14.58
C GLY A 4 29.88 -2.89 14.29
N ASN A 5 28.59 -3.18 14.27
CA ASN A 5 27.53 -2.20 14.43
C ASN A 5 26.48 -2.82 15.38
N SER A 6 26.80 -2.82 16.68
CA SER A 6 25.93 -3.26 17.78
C SER A 6 24.78 -2.28 18.05
N PHE A 7 23.91 -2.04 17.05
CA PHE A 7 22.74 -1.17 17.24
C PHE A 7 21.47 -1.60 16.48
N GLY A 8 21.40 -2.85 16.01
CA GLY A 8 20.27 -3.33 15.20
C GLY A 8 19.55 -4.58 15.70
N ASP A 9 20.13 -5.36 16.62
CA ASP A 9 19.63 -6.69 16.94
C ASP A 9 18.70 -6.67 18.17
N ILE A 10 17.61 -5.91 18.11
CA ILE A 10 16.43 -6.20 18.94
C ILE A 10 15.77 -7.45 18.35
N TYR A 11 16.40 -8.59 18.64
CA TYR A 11 15.95 -9.92 18.27
C TYR A 11 14.97 -10.39 19.35
N ILE A 12 13.66 -10.33 19.06
CA ILE A 12 12.66 -10.99 19.93
C ILE A 12 12.23 -12.28 19.21
N PRO A 13 12.85 -13.43 19.51
CA PRO A 13 12.43 -14.69 18.93
C PRO A 13 11.01 -15.01 19.44
N GLY A 14 10.05 -15.13 18.52
CA GLY A 14 8.67 -15.55 18.84
C GLY A 14 7.58 -14.47 18.84
N VAL A 15 7.79 -13.31 18.19
CA VAL A 15 6.70 -12.31 18.10
C VAL A 15 5.54 -12.79 17.23
N ASN A 16 4.37 -12.92 17.86
CA ASN A 16 3.11 -13.18 17.16
C ASN A 16 2.84 -12.04 16.15
N PRO A 17 2.40 -12.34 14.91
CA PRO A 17 2.11 -11.31 13.90
C PRO A 17 1.14 -10.23 14.39
N LEU A 18 0.23 -10.61 15.28
CA LEU A 18 -0.76 -9.74 15.91
C LEU A 18 -0.13 -8.71 16.84
N LEU A 19 1.02 -9.04 17.45
CA LEU A 19 1.78 -8.17 18.35
C LEU A 19 2.58 -7.13 17.55
N LEU A 20 3.14 -7.52 16.40
CA LEU A 20 3.75 -6.59 15.43
C LEU A 20 2.72 -5.60 14.89
N LEU A 21 1.52 -6.07 14.56
CA LEU A 21 0.40 -5.22 14.15
C LEU A 21 -0.01 -4.25 15.27
N ALA A 22 -0.24 -4.77 16.48
CA ALA A 22 -0.65 -3.97 17.62
C ALA A 22 0.39 -2.90 17.99
N LEU A 23 1.68 -3.25 17.95
CA LEU A 23 2.78 -2.33 18.19
C LEU A 23 2.84 -1.24 17.10
N GLY A 24 2.71 -1.61 15.83
CA GLY A 24 2.65 -0.66 14.72
C GLY A 24 1.51 0.33 14.87
N LEU A 25 0.31 -0.16 15.18
CA LEU A 25 -0.87 0.67 15.43
C LEU A 25 -0.66 1.58 16.64
N ALA A 26 -0.07 1.07 17.73
CA ALA A 26 0.22 1.86 18.93
C ALA A 26 1.22 2.99 18.65
N ILE A 27 2.26 2.74 17.85
CA ILE A 27 3.23 3.76 17.44
C ILE A 27 2.56 4.83 16.57
N VAL A 28 1.70 4.42 15.63
CA VAL A 28 1.00 5.35 14.74
C VAL A 28 0.00 6.21 15.52
N LEU A 29 -0.88 5.58 16.31
CA LEU A 29 -1.88 6.31 17.10
C LEU A 29 -1.21 7.16 18.19
N GLY A 30 -0.17 6.66 18.85
CA GLY A 30 0.61 7.40 19.83
C GLY A 30 1.31 8.61 19.21
N GLY A 31 1.88 8.47 18.01
CA GLY A 31 2.51 9.57 17.29
C GLY A 31 1.52 10.68 16.94
N ILE A 32 0.33 10.33 16.44
CA ILE A 32 -0.70 11.29 16.04
C ILE A 32 -1.32 11.97 17.26
N LEU A 33 -1.70 11.20 18.29
CA LEU A 33 -2.47 11.70 19.43
C LEU A 33 -1.60 12.34 20.51
N TRP A 34 -0.44 11.77 20.82
CA TRP A 34 0.39 12.19 21.96
C TRP A 34 1.45 13.22 21.56
N LEU A 35 2.21 12.94 20.50
CA LEU A 35 3.27 13.86 20.04
C LEU A 35 2.78 14.92 19.05
N ARG A 36 1.48 14.91 18.71
CA ARG A 36 0.88 15.84 17.73
C ARG A 36 1.68 15.86 16.41
N LEU A 37 2.28 14.72 16.06
CA LEU A 37 3.12 14.55 14.89
C LEU A 37 2.25 14.52 13.63
N HIS A 38 2.76 15.05 12.52
CA HIS A 38 2.07 14.99 11.24
C HIS A 38 1.81 13.51 10.84
N PRO A 39 0.60 13.13 10.39
CA PRO A 39 0.22 11.74 10.13
C PRO A 39 1.22 11.00 9.23
N PHE A 40 1.74 11.69 8.21
CA PHE A 40 2.76 11.16 7.30
C PHE A 40 4.04 10.71 8.03
N LEU A 41 4.53 11.49 8.99
CA LEU A 41 5.75 11.17 9.73
C LEU A 41 5.51 10.02 10.71
N SER A 42 4.34 9.97 11.32
CA SER A 42 3.94 8.88 12.21
C SER A 42 3.81 7.54 11.46
N LEU A 43 3.26 7.55 10.24
CA LEU A 43 3.19 6.37 9.36
C LEU A 43 4.58 5.86 8.96
N ILE A 44 5.51 6.77 8.62
CA ILE A 44 6.90 6.41 8.29
C ILE A 44 7.58 5.76 9.50
N LEU A 45 7.48 6.37 10.68
CA LEU A 45 8.07 5.82 11.90
C LEU A 45 7.47 4.45 12.26
N GLY A 46 6.15 4.29 12.15
CA GLY A 46 5.49 3.01 12.35
C GLY A 46 5.97 1.94 11.38
N ALA A 47 6.08 2.28 10.08
CA ALA A 47 6.55 1.37 9.05
C ALA A 47 8.03 0.96 9.24
N PHE A 48 8.90 1.89 9.62
CA PHE A 48 10.29 1.60 9.94
C PHE A 48 10.44 0.76 11.21
N ALA A 49 9.68 1.07 12.26
CA ALA A 49 9.71 0.31 13.50
C ALA A 49 9.23 -1.14 13.28
N VAL A 50 8.06 -1.33 12.65
CA VAL A 50 7.53 -2.66 12.35
C VAL A 50 8.41 -3.39 11.34
N GLY A 51 8.91 -2.71 10.30
CA GLY A 51 9.81 -3.29 9.31
C GLY A 51 11.16 -3.72 9.91
N GLY A 52 11.68 -2.93 10.85
CA GLY A 52 12.88 -3.25 11.64
C GLY A 52 12.68 -4.45 12.57
N LEU A 53 11.52 -4.51 13.23
CA LEU A 53 11.16 -5.57 14.19
C LEU A 53 10.65 -6.86 13.53
N THR A 54 10.37 -6.85 12.23
CA THR A 54 9.94 -8.06 11.51
C THR A 54 11.14 -8.98 11.29
N SER A 55 11.31 -9.96 12.19
CA SER A 55 12.39 -10.96 12.10
C SER A 55 12.42 -11.67 10.75
N VAL A 56 13.63 -11.89 10.26
CA VAL A 56 13.91 -12.60 8.99
C VAL A 56 13.35 -14.03 9.02
N ASP A 57 13.32 -14.68 10.19
CA ASP A 57 12.73 -16.02 10.40
C ASP A 57 11.23 -16.09 10.07
N ASN A 58 10.47 -15.03 10.37
CA ASN A 58 9.04 -14.95 10.05
C ASN A 58 8.84 -14.74 8.54
N ILE A 59 9.77 -14.04 7.89
CA ILE A 59 9.76 -13.79 6.46
C ILE A 59 10.12 -15.07 5.72
N GLU A 60 11.09 -15.84 6.21
CA GLU A 60 11.48 -17.14 5.67
C GLU A 60 10.31 -18.13 5.74
N LYS A 61 9.67 -18.33 6.90
CA LYS A 61 8.47 -19.17 7.01
C LYS A 61 7.31 -18.71 6.10
N SER A 62 7.11 -17.39 5.98
CA SER A 62 6.04 -16.84 5.13
C SER A 62 6.36 -16.96 3.63
N MET A 63 7.64 -16.86 3.26
CA MET A 63 8.13 -16.97 1.89
C MET A 63 8.17 -18.44 1.46
N GLU A 64 8.66 -19.34 2.30
CA GLU A 64 8.58 -20.80 2.09
C GLU A 64 7.13 -21.24 1.83
N ALA A 65 6.17 -20.78 2.63
CA ALA A 65 4.75 -21.09 2.43
C ALA A 65 4.23 -20.57 1.07
N LYS A 66 4.64 -19.36 0.67
CA LYS A 66 4.23 -18.73 -0.60
C LYS A 66 4.85 -19.43 -1.81
N TYR A 67 6.14 -19.77 -1.74
CA TYR A 67 6.87 -20.50 -2.78
C TYR A 67 6.41 -21.95 -2.90
N HIS A 68 6.17 -22.65 -1.79
CA HIS A 68 5.61 -23.99 -1.79
C HIS A 68 4.24 -24.03 -2.48
N SER A 69 3.36 -23.06 -2.20
CA SER A 69 2.03 -23.00 -2.82
C SER A 69 2.08 -22.65 -4.32
N ALA A 70 2.97 -21.73 -4.72
CA ALA A 70 3.16 -21.35 -6.12
C ALA A 70 3.73 -22.51 -6.96
N SER A 71 4.76 -23.19 -6.44
CA SER A 71 5.41 -24.31 -7.11
C SER A 71 4.52 -25.56 -7.16
N PHE A 72 3.75 -25.82 -6.09
CA PHE A 72 2.73 -26.87 -6.07
C PHE A 72 1.63 -26.62 -7.13
N ARG A 73 1.17 -25.37 -7.30
CA ARG A 73 0.20 -25.03 -8.37
C ARG A 73 0.78 -25.22 -9.77
N ALA A 74 2.04 -24.84 -9.99
CA ALA A 74 2.71 -25.01 -11.26
C ALA A 74 2.83 -26.50 -11.62
N LYS A 75 3.26 -27.33 -10.67
CA LYS A 75 3.44 -28.77 -10.85
C LYS A 75 2.12 -29.51 -11.08
N ILE A 76 1.06 -29.11 -10.38
CA ILE A 76 -0.30 -29.63 -10.66
C ILE A 76 -0.74 -29.26 -12.08
N ASN A 77 -0.52 -28.02 -12.51
CA ASN A 77 -0.92 -27.61 -13.86
C ASN A 77 -0.15 -28.37 -14.95
N GLU A 78 1.13 -28.68 -14.72
CA GLU A 78 1.93 -29.49 -15.64
C GLU A 78 1.42 -30.94 -15.73
N LEU A 79 1.24 -31.61 -14.59
CA LEU A 79 0.72 -32.99 -14.53
C LEU A 79 -0.71 -33.11 -15.06
N VAL A 80 -1.55 -32.10 -14.85
CA VAL A 80 -2.90 -32.04 -15.43
C VAL A 80 -2.81 -31.91 -16.95
N LYS A 81 -1.89 -31.09 -17.47
CA LYS A 81 -1.70 -30.91 -18.91
C LYS A 81 -1.18 -32.18 -19.59
N GLU A 82 -0.29 -32.92 -18.93
CA GLU A 82 0.21 -34.22 -19.38
C GLU A 82 -0.92 -35.25 -19.44
N ARG A 83 -1.71 -35.40 -18.36
CA ARG A 83 -2.86 -36.32 -18.31
C ARG A 83 -3.96 -35.95 -19.31
N ILE A 84 -4.21 -34.66 -19.54
CA ILE A 84 -5.11 -34.21 -20.62
C ILE A 84 -4.57 -34.62 -22.00
N GLY A 85 -3.25 -34.55 -22.22
CA GLY A 85 -2.60 -35.03 -23.44
C GLY A 85 -2.76 -36.53 -23.66
N GLU A 86 -2.56 -37.34 -22.61
CA GLU A 86 -2.78 -38.79 -22.67
C GLU A 86 -4.24 -39.17 -22.91
N LEU A 87 -5.18 -38.48 -22.25
CA LEU A 87 -6.61 -38.71 -22.41
C LEU A 87 -7.11 -38.27 -23.79
N LYS A 88 -6.48 -37.24 -24.40
CA LYS A 88 -6.74 -36.81 -25.79
C LYS A 88 -6.34 -37.86 -26.82
N ASN A 89 -5.29 -38.62 -26.55
CA ASN A 89 -4.88 -39.76 -27.38
C ASN A 89 -5.79 -40.98 -27.22
N LYS A 90 -6.55 -41.08 -26.12
CA LYS A 90 -7.45 -42.22 -25.82
C LYS A 90 -8.93 -41.95 -26.06
N GLY A 91 -9.32 -40.75 -26.49
CA GLY A 91 -10.69 -40.44 -26.94
C GLY A 91 -11.78 -40.44 -25.86
N GLY A 92 -11.43 -40.30 -24.57
CA GLY A 92 -12.38 -40.30 -23.46
C GLY A 92 -12.93 -38.91 -23.08
N SER A 93 -14.04 -38.89 -22.34
CA SER A 93 -14.69 -37.65 -21.83
C SER A 93 -13.76 -36.88 -20.88
N PHE A 94 -13.76 -35.55 -21.03
CA PHE A 94 -12.86 -34.62 -20.34
C PHE A 94 -13.57 -33.88 -19.21
N GLU A 95 -13.46 -34.40 -17.99
CA GLU A 95 -13.82 -33.68 -16.77
C GLU A 95 -12.54 -33.20 -16.05
N GLU A 96 -12.13 -31.96 -16.32
CA GLU A 96 -10.91 -31.33 -15.79
C GLU A 96 -10.88 -31.29 -14.24
N GLN A 97 -12.05 -31.29 -13.60
CA GLN A 97 -12.19 -31.30 -12.14
C GLN A 97 -11.86 -32.66 -11.51
N GLU A 98 -12.15 -33.76 -12.19
CA GLU A 98 -11.92 -35.10 -11.68
C GLU A 98 -10.45 -35.50 -11.80
N ILE A 99 -9.82 -35.14 -12.93
CA ILE A 99 -8.39 -35.32 -13.20
C ILE A 99 -7.55 -34.53 -12.18
N ARG A 100 -7.95 -33.28 -11.87
CA ARG A 100 -7.28 -32.48 -10.83
C ARG A 100 -7.35 -33.12 -9.44
N LYS A 101 -8.47 -33.78 -9.09
CA LYS A 101 -8.61 -34.46 -7.78
C LYS A 101 -7.75 -35.71 -7.68
N THR A 102 -7.64 -36.49 -8.76
CA THR A 102 -6.84 -37.72 -8.81
C THR A 102 -5.34 -37.41 -8.81
N VAL A 103 -4.90 -36.42 -9.58
CA VAL A 103 -3.50 -35.96 -9.56
C VAL A 103 -3.11 -35.39 -8.19
N LYS A 104 -4.02 -34.66 -7.52
CA LYS A 104 -3.77 -34.17 -6.14
C LYS A 104 -3.55 -35.30 -5.12
N LYS A 105 -4.11 -36.50 -5.37
CA LYS A 105 -3.99 -37.70 -4.53
C LYS A 105 -2.74 -38.53 -4.85
N GLU A 106 -2.27 -38.55 -6.09
CA GLU A 106 -1.06 -39.30 -6.50
C GLU A 106 0.26 -38.54 -6.30
N LEU A 107 0.24 -37.30 -5.79
CA LEU A 107 1.48 -36.58 -5.51
C LEU A 107 2.33 -37.28 -4.44
N ASN A 108 3.40 -37.94 -4.90
CA ASN A 108 4.36 -38.69 -4.10
C ASN A 108 5.03 -37.83 -3.00
N PRO A 109 5.24 -38.38 -1.79
CA PRO A 109 5.85 -37.66 -0.66
C PRO A 109 7.27 -37.18 -0.93
N SER A 110 8.01 -37.82 -1.84
CA SER A 110 9.42 -37.55 -2.15
C SER A 110 9.69 -36.27 -2.96
N GLU A 111 8.69 -35.75 -3.68
CA GLU A 111 8.84 -34.51 -4.46
C GLU A 111 8.54 -33.25 -3.64
N LYS A 112 7.78 -33.40 -2.54
CA LYS A 112 7.55 -32.33 -1.56
C LYS A 112 8.84 -31.90 -0.87
N ASP A 113 9.76 -32.83 -0.65
CA ASP A 113 11.03 -32.54 0.03
C ASP A 113 12.04 -31.81 -0.87
N LYS A 114 12.05 -32.10 -2.18
CA LYS A 114 12.84 -31.32 -3.16
C LYS A 114 12.29 -29.91 -3.38
N LEU A 115 10.97 -29.75 -3.34
CA LEU A 115 10.32 -28.44 -3.43
C LEU A 115 10.59 -27.55 -2.20
N LYS A 116 10.73 -28.18 -1.03
CA LYS A 116 11.14 -27.51 0.22
C LYS A 116 12.60 -27.07 0.17
N SER A 117 13.52 -27.92 -0.32
CA SER A 117 14.94 -27.57 -0.39
C SER A 117 15.22 -26.42 -1.35
N ASP A 118 14.53 -26.34 -2.48
CA ASP A 118 14.71 -25.26 -3.46
C ASP A 118 14.08 -23.93 -3.00
N ALA A 119 12.96 -24.01 -2.27
CA ALA A 119 12.34 -22.85 -1.64
C ALA A 119 13.18 -22.31 -0.48
N GLN A 120 13.81 -23.20 0.30
CA GLN A 120 14.74 -22.86 1.37
C GLN A 120 16.02 -22.21 0.85
N ALA A 121 16.66 -22.79 -0.17
CA ALA A 121 17.88 -22.23 -0.74
C ALA A 121 17.66 -20.82 -1.34
N LYS A 122 16.49 -20.55 -1.91
CA LYS A 122 16.10 -19.20 -2.33
C LYS A 122 15.82 -18.28 -1.15
N ALA A 123 15.09 -18.73 -0.13
CA ALA A 123 14.79 -17.91 1.05
C ALA A 123 16.06 -17.50 1.82
N GLU A 124 17.02 -18.43 1.99
CA GLU A 124 18.31 -18.17 2.62
C GLU A 124 19.16 -17.16 1.85
N SER A 125 19.16 -17.21 0.51
CA SER A 125 19.94 -16.28 -0.32
C SER A 125 19.34 -14.88 -0.35
N TYR A 126 18.01 -14.73 -0.25
CA TYR A 126 17.37 -13.43 -0.03
C TYR A 126 17.57 -12.90 1.40
N SER A 127 17.71 -13.79 2.39
CA SER A 127 17.93 -13.47 3.81
C SER A 127 19.35 -12.99 4.09
N LYS A 128 20.38 -13.69 3.58
CA LYS A 128 21.80 -13.37 3.85
C LYS A 128 22.33 -12.13 3.11
N GLY A 129 21.76 -11.77 1.97
CA GLY A 129 22.28 -10.67 1.13
C GLY A 129 21.68 -9.29 1.44
N ASN A 130 20.51 -9.23 2.08
CA ASN A 130 19.73 -8.00 2.17
C ASN A 130 19.43 -7.61 3.61
N THR A 131 20.25 -6.70 4.15
CA THR A 131 19.97 -6.01 5.41
C THR A 131 18.56 -5.41 5.39
N THR A 132 17.87 -5.39 6.54
CA THR A 132 16.53 -4.81 6.68
C THR A 132 16.44 -3.41 6.08
N LEU A 133 17.51 -2.62 6.25
CA LEU A 133 17.65 -1.30 5.66
C LEU A 133 17.64 -1.33 4.13
N SER A 134 18.41 -2.21 3.48
CA SER A 134 18.44 -2.33 2.01
C SER A 134 17.06 -2.65 1.42
N ARG A 135 16.28 -3.48 2.12
CA ARG A 135 14.91 -3.84 1.70
C ARG A 135 13.94 -2.69 1.83
N ILE A 136 13.99 -1.95 2.94
CA ILE A 136 13.16 -0.77 3.13
C ILE A 136 13.53 0.31 2.11
N THR A 137 14.82 0.58 1.91
CA THR A 137 15.30 1.58 0.94
C THR A 137 14.95 1.21 -0.50
N SER A 138 15.07 -0.05 -0.91
CA SER A 138 14.71 -0.49 -2.27
C SER A 138 13.20 -0.41 -2.52
N ALA A 139 12.37 -0.87 -1.58
CA ALA A 139 10.91 -0.79 -1.69
C ALA A 139 10.40 0.66 -1.69
N PHE A 140 10.94 1.48 -0.78
CA PHE A 140 10.65 2.91 -0.71
C PHE A 140 11.12 3.63 -1.98
N GLY A 141 12.35 3.38 -2.43
CA GLY A 141 12.93 3.97 -3.64
C GLY A 141 12.12 3.65 -4.90
N SER A 142 11.65 2.42 -5.07
CA SER A 142 10.81 2.08 -6.24
C SER A 142 9.47 2.80 -6.22
N THR A 143 8.88 2.99 -5.03
CA THR A 143 7.59 3.70 -4.87
C THR A 143 7.75 5.20 -5.05
N CYS A 144 8.80 5.77 -4.43
CA CYS A 144 9.16 7.17 -4.55
C CYS A 144 9.55 7.51 -5.99
N GLY A 145 10.23 6.61 -6.71
CA GLY A 145 10.50 6.79 -8.15
C GLY A 145 9.22 6.83 -9.00
N LYS A 146 8.24 5.96 -8.71
CA LYS A 146 6.98 5.88 -9.47
C LYS A 146 6.07 7.09 -9.28
N ILE A 147 5.94 7.59 -8.05
CA ILE A 147 4.94 8.64 -7.71
C ILE A 147 5.61 9.98 -7.38
N GLY A 148 6.85 9.97 -6.89
CA GLY A 148 7.55 11.16 -6.40
C GLY A 148 7.82 12.20 -7.47
N ILE A 149 8.15 11.81 -8.70
CA ILE A 149 8.33 12.77 -9.80
C ILE A 149 7.03 13.49 -10.15
N LEU A 150 5.89 12.77 -10.15
CA LEU A 150 4.58 13.35 -10.41
C LEU A 150 4.19 14.34 -9.30
N ILE A 151 4.41 13.99 -8.04
CA ILE A 151 4.15 14.88 -6.89
C ILE A 151 5.04 16.13 -6.96
N ALA A 152 6.34 15.97 -7.28
CA ALA A 152 7.27 17.09 -7.40
C ALA A 152 6.81 18.09 -8.47
N MET A 153 6.43 17.61 -9.67
CA MET A 153 5.91 18.48 -10.73
C MET A 153 4.57 19.12 -10.35
N ALA A 154 3.66 18.39 -9.69
CA ALA A 154 2.39 18.94 -9.22
C ALA A 154 2.60 20.11 -8.23
N CYS A 155 3.54 19.98 -7.30
CA CYS A 155 3.91 21.05 -6.36
C CYS A 155 4.50 22.28 -7.06
N VAL A 156 5.38 22.09 -8.04
CA VAL A 156 5.94 23.19 -8.84
C VAL A 156 4.83 23.93 -9.60
N ILE A 157 3.99 23.20 -10.32
CA ILE A 157 2.86 23.76 -11.05
C ILE A 157 1.90 24.48 -10.08
N GLY A 158 1.56 23.86 -8.95
CA GLY A 158 0.69 24.44 -7.93
C GLY A 158 1.23 25.75 -7.37
N ARG A 159 2.52 25.82 -7.03
CA ARG A 159 3.17 27.05 -6.56
C ARG A 159 3.18 28.14 -7.62
N CYS A 160 3.50 27.81 -8.88
CA CYS A 160 3.46 28.76 -9.98
C CYS A 160 2.03 29.29 -10.25
N LEU A 161 1.04 28.42 -10.17
CA LEU A 161 -0.37 28.75 -10.39
C LEU A 161 -0.93 29.65 -9.26
N LEU A 162 -0.50 29.42 -8.02
CA LEU A 162 -0.81 30.28 -6.88
C LEU A 162 -0.09 31.64 -6.98
N ALA A 163 1.22 31.64 -7.28
CA ALA A 163 2.02 32.85 -7.38
C ALA A 163 1.57 33.79 -8.52
N SER A 164 1.08 33.22 -9.63
CA SER A 164 0.54 33.99 -10.76
C SER A 164 -0.88 34.53 -10.54
N GLY A 165 -1.56 34.15 -9.46
CA GLY A 165 -2.97 34.50 -9.23
C GLY A 165 -3.96 33.81 -10.17
N ALA A 166 -3.48 32.90 -11.03
CA ALA A 166 -4.31 32.13 -11.96
C ALA A 166 -5.31 31.25 -11.21
N ALA A 167 -4.90 30.63 -10.09
CA ALA A 167 -5.80 29.90 -9.19
C ALA A 167 -7.01 30.73 -8.79
N GLU A 168 -6.76 31.97 -8.37
CA GLU A 168 -7.82 32.81 -7.85
C GLU A 168 -8.76 33.30 -8.95
N ARG A 169 -8.27 33.41 -10.20
CA ARG A 169 -9.13 33.66 -11.37
C ARG A 169 -9.99 32.45 -11.71
N ILE A 170 -9.44 31.24 -11.69
CA ILE A 170 -10.19 29.99 -11.95
C ILE A 170 -11.28 29.80 -10.89
N VAL A 171 -10.96 29.97 -9.62
CA VAL A 171 -11.92 29.85 -8.51
C VAL A 171 -13.05 30.88 -8.66
N ARG A 172 -12.73 32.13 -9.02
CA ARG A 172 -13.75 33.16 -9.27
C ARG A 172 -14.67 32.81 -10.43
N ALA A 173 -14.12 32.32 -11.54
CA ALA A 173 -14.92 31.91 -12.70
C ALA A 173 -15.82 30.71 -12.36
N ALA A 174 -15.31 29.73 -11.61
CA ALA A 174 -16.09 28.57 -11.18
C ALA A 174 -17.23 28.96 -10.20
N LEU A 175 -16.95 29.85 -9.24
CA LEU A 175 -17.97 30.36 -8.31
C LEU A 175 -19.03 31.22 -9.01
N ALA A 176 -18.65 31.96 -10.06
CA ALA A 176 -19.60 32.69 -10.89
C ALA A 176 -20.52 31.74 -11.69
N LEU A 177 -20.00 30.58 -12.11
CA LEU A 177 -20.76 29.58 -12.87
C LEU A 177 -21.71 28.75 -11.99
N VAL A 178 -21.24 28.31 -10.81
CA VAL A 178 -22.03 27.49 -9.87
C VAL A 178 -22.97 28.32 -9.00
N GLY A 179 -22.65 29.60 -8.80
CA GLY A 179 -23.40 30.54 -7.98
C GLY A 179 -23.08 30.45 -6.49
N GLU A 180 -23.08 31.60 -5.82
CA GLU A 180 -22.72 31.73 -4.38
C GLU A 180 -23.66 30.94 -3.45
N ARG A 181 -24.88 30.62 -3.90
CA ARG A 181 -25.84 29.83 -3.12
C ARG A 181 -25.51 28.34 -3.09
N ALA A 182 -24.85 27.79 -4.12
CA ALA A 182 -24.53 26.37 -4.25
C ALA A 182 -23.04 26.04 -3.98
N ALA A 183 -22.26 27.02 -3.51
CA ALA A 183 -20.82 26.85 -3.24
C ALA A 183 -20.49 25.64 -2.35
N ALA A 184 -21.35 25.30 -1.37
CA ALA A 184 -21.15 24.12 -0.52
C ALA A 184 -21.28 22.79 -1.29
N VAL A 185 -22.23 22.70 -2.22
CA VAL A 185 -22.40 21.52 -3.08
C VAL A 185 -21.24 21.41 -4.08
N ALA A 186 -20.75 22.54 -4.58
CA ALA A 186 -19.55 22.62 -5.41
C ALA A 186 -18.31 22.08 -4.69
N PHE A 187 -18.14 22.43 -3.41
CA PHE A 187 -17.06 21.93 -2.56
C PHE A 187 -17.19 20.43 -2.29
N CYS A 188 -18.40 19.93 -2.05
CA CYS A 188 -18.65 18.50 -1.86
C CYS A 188 -18.30 17.70 -3.13
N GLY A 189 -18.79 18.12 -4.29
CA GLY A 189 -18.50 17.45 -5.57
C GLY A 189 -17.02 17.56 -5.99
N SER A 190 -16.38 18.70 -5.74
CA SER A 190 -14.94 18.87 -6.00
C SER A 190 -14.10 18.00 -5.06
N ALA A 191 -14.47 17.89 -3.78
CA ALA A 191 -13.76 17.04 -2.82
C ALA A 191 -13.90 15.55 -3.17
N PHE A 192 -15.08 15.12 -3.62
CA PHE A 192 -15.30 13.76 -4.11
C PHE A 192 -14.46 13.44 -5.35
N LEU A 193 -14.43 14.33 -6.35
CA LEU A 193 -13.68 14.06 -7.58
C LEU A 193 -12.17 14.06 -7.36
N LEU A 194 -11.69 14.93 -6.47
CA LEU A 194 -10.27 15.04 -6.16
C LEU A 194 -9.82 13.97 -5.15
N GLY A 195 -10.71 13.43 -4.31
CA GLY A 195 -10.37 12.42 -3.28
C GLY A 195 -9.89 11.09 -3.84
N ILE A 196 -10.39 10.72 -5.02
CA ILE A 196 -9.99 9.49 -5.73
C ILE A 196 -8.50 9.52 -6.12
N PRO A 197 -8.00 10.56 -6.83
CA PRO A 197 -6.58 10.64 -7.19
C PRO A 197 -5.67 11.21 -6.10
N VAL A 198 -6.18 12.10 -5.23
CA VAL A 198 -5.40 12.82 -4.23
C VAL A 198 -5.78 12.31 -2.84
N PHE A 199 -4.83 11.71 -2.13
CA PHE A 199 -5.03 11.23 -0.75
C PHE A 199 -5.84 12.23 0.10
N PHE A 200 -6.92 11.75 0.73
CA PHE A 200 -7.86 12.57 1.50
C PHE A 200 -7.18 13.52 2.50
N ASP A 201 -6.17 13.06 3.24
CA ASP A 201 -5.38 13.87 4.17
C ASP A 201 -4.75 15.11 3.50
N SER A 202 -4.13 14.91 2.33
CA SER A 202 -3.48 16.00 1.59
C SER A 202 -4.50 16.98 1.01
N LEU A 203 -5.65 16.46 0.58
CA LEU A 203 -6.76 17.23 0.06
C LEU A 203 -7.40 18.11 1.15
N PHE A 204 -7.60 17.55 2.33
CA PHE A 204 -8.12 18.24 3.50
C PHE A 204 -7.21 19.40 3.91
N LEU A 205 -5.88 19.19 3.92
CA LEU A 205 -4.90 20.23 4.21
C LEU A 205 -4.91 21.38 3.19
N LEU A 206 -5.05 21.08 1.90
CA LEU A 206 -5.16 22.09 0.84
C LEU A 206 -6.51 22.80 0.83
N ALA A 207 -7.57 22.11 1.26
CA ALA A 207 -8.92 22.64 1.26
C ALA A 207 -9.19 23.63 2.40
N ILE A 208 -8.61 23.45 3.59
CA ILE A 208 -8.79 24.38 4.73
C ILE A 208 -8.53 25.85 4.35
N PRO A 209 -7.38 26.23 3.73
CA PRO A 209 -7.14 27.62 3.35
C PRO A 209 -8.13 28.11 2.28
N LEU A 210 -8.53 27.24 1.34
CA LEU A 210 -9.48 27.57 0.28
C LEU A 210 -10.91 27.78 0.83
N VAL A 211 -11.34 26.94 1.76
CA VAL A 211 -12.61 27.06 2.49
C VAL A 211 -12.62 28.34 3.32
N LYS A 212 -11.51 28.66 4.00
CA LYS A 212 -11.37 29.92 4.75
C LYS A 212 -11.43 31.15 3.83
N ALA A 213 -10.76 31.10 2.68
CA ALA A 213 -10.80 32.17 1.69
C ALA A 213 -12.22 32.38 1.09
N THR A 214 -12.96 31.29 0.88
CA THR A 214 -14.35 31.35 0.38
C THR A 214 -15.30 31.87 1.46
N TRP A 215 -15.12 31.42 2.71
CA TRP A 215 -15.90 31.88 3.85
C TRP A 215 -15.81 33.39 4.06
N LEU A 216 -14.59 33.96 3.97
CA LEU A 216 -14.38 35.39 4.11
C LEU A 216 -15.12 36.21 3.05
N LYS A 217 -15.38 35.64 1.86
CA LYS A 217 -16.07 36.32 0.75
C LYS A 217 -17.58 36.13 0.79
N VAL A 218 -18.06 34.92 1.06
CA VAL A 218 -19.49 34.58 1.06
C VAL A 218 -20.17 34.94 2.41
N LYS A 219 -19.39 35.11 3.49
CA LYS A 219 -19.86 35.39 4.88
C LYS A 219 -20.97 34.45 5.39
N LYS A 220 -21.09 33.24 4.83
CA LYS A 220 -22.00 32.17 5.29
C LYS A 220 -21.36 31.31 6.38
N ASN A 221 -22.04 30.27 6.85
CA ASN A 221 -21.53 29.37 7.88
C ASN A 221 -20.25 28.63 7.43
N TYR A 222 -19.09 28.94 8.04
CA TYR A 222 -17.79 28.29 7.79
C TYR A 222 -17.87 26.77 7.93
N VAL A 223 -18.54 26.32 9.01
CA VAL A 223 -18.68 24.91 9.36
C VAL A 223 -19.36 24.10 8.25
N LEU A 224 -20.34 24.69 7.57
CA LEU A 224 -21.09 24.01 6.51
C LEU A 224 -20.18 23.65 5.32
N PHE A 225 -19.24 24.52 4.97
CA PHE A 225 -18.26 24.26 3.90
C PHE A 225 -17.26 23.18 4.30
N VAL A 226 -16.77 23.20 5.55
CA VAL A 226 -15.84 22.18 6.05
C VAL A 226 -16.51 20.81 6.08
N VAL A 227 -17.74 20.73 6.58
CA VAL A 227 -18.49 19.47 6.64
C VAL A 227 -18.84 18.94 5.25
N ALA A 228 -19.24 19.81 4.31
CA ALA A 228 -19.51 19.41 2.93
C ALA A 228 -18.24 18.87 2.23
N LEU A 229 -17.09 19.49 2.48
CA LEU A 229 -15.81 19.04 1.94
C LEU A 229 -15.40 17.68 2.53
N VAL A 230 -15.50 17.52 3.85
CA VAL A 230 -15.18 16.25 4.53
C VAL A 230 -16.13 15.15 4.03
N ALA A 231 -17.44 15.41 3.97
CA ALA A 231 -18.42 14.45 3.49
C ALA A 231 -18.13 13.97 2.06
N GLY A 232 -17.81 14.91 1.15
CA GLY A 232 -17.43 14.57 -0.23
C GLY A 232 -16.11 13.80 -0.33
N GLY A 233 -15.10 14.19 0.44
CA GLY A 233 -13.79 13.52 0.42
C GLY A 233 -13.75 12.17 1.14
N THR A 234 -14.63 11.91 2.12
CA THR A 234 -14.71 10.60 2.79
C THR A 234 -15.47 9.53 2.00
N MET A 235 -16.17 9.94 0.92
CA MET A 235 -16.93 9.00 0.07
C MET A 235 -16.06 8.22 -0.93
N THR A 236 -14.75 8.51 -1.00
CA THR A 236 -13.78 7.91 -1.93
C THR A 236 -12.78 7.03 -1.20
#